data_AF-A0A166NLT1-F1
#
_entry.id   AF-A0A166NLT1-F1
#
_cell.length_a   1.000
_cell.length_b   1.000
_cell.length_c   1.000
_cell.angle_alpha   90.00
_cell.angle_beta   90.00
_cell.angle_gamma   90.00
#
_symmetry.space_group_name_H-M   'P 1'
#
loop_
_entity.id
_entity.type
_entity.pdbx_description
1 polymer ?
#
loop_
_entity_poly.entity_id
_entity_poly.type
_entity_poly.pdbx_seq_one_letter_code
_entity_poly.pdbx_strand_id
1 'polypeptide(L)'
;GLSKREPMVLADISTRDLDLFLSILYPLSFGLYSVSTVDEWSSILHLADKWSFESVRALAITQLAPIASPIDKIVLGRRYGVNEWLSGAYGAVCVQPAALTLDEGRRLGVDDVIRIYAIRQ
;
A
#
# COMPACT_ATOMS: atom_id res chain seq x y z
N GLY A 1 -0.81 28.07 9.77
CA GLY A 1 -1.93 28.76 9.13
C GLY A 1 -3.23 28.21 9.67
N LEU A 2 -4.06 29.05 10.30
CA LEU A 2 -5.42 28.71 10.75
C LEU A 2 -6.41 29.88 10.52
N SER A 3 -6.07 30.84 9.65
CA SER A 3 -7.00 31.91 9.25
C SER A 3 -7.62 31.57 7.89
N LYS A 4 -8.84 32.06 7.62
CA LYS A 4 -9.50 31.98 6.29
C LYS A 4 -8.62 32.46 5.12
N ARG A 5 -7.52 33.17 5.39
CA ARG A 5 -6.61 33.76 4.40
C ARG A 5 -5.32 32.97 4.18
N GLU A 6 -5.09 31.91 4.96
CA GLU A 6 -3.94 31.02 4.80
C GLU A 6 -4.41 29.56 4.84
N PRO A 7 -4.90 29.03 3.70
CA PRO A 7 -5.27 27.63 3.61
C PRO A 7 -4.05 26.74 3.87
N MET A 8 -4.27 25.62 4.54
CA MET A 8 -3.24 24.60 4.72
C MET A 8 -3.04 23.87 3.39
N VAL A 9 -1.89 24.09 2.75
CA VAL A 9 -1.53 23.39 1.51
C VAL A 9 -1.05 22.00 1.87
N LEU A 10 -1.79 20.99 1.42
CA LEU A 10 -1.38 19.59 1.47
C LEU A 10 -0.47 19.30 0.28
N ALA A 11 0.84 19.54 0.43
CA ALA A 11 1.81 19.20 -0.59
C ALA A 11 1.87 17.68 -0.81
N ASP A 12 2.05 17.29 -2.08
CA ASP A 12 2.25 15.90 -2.54
C ASP A 12 1.07 14.97 -2.26
N ILE A 13 -0.15 15.47 -2.28
CA ILE A 13 -1.38 14.68 -2.13
C ILE A 13 -2.34 15.04 -3.27
N SER A 14 -2.79 14.04 -4.02
CA SER A 14 -3.81 14.27 -5.04
C SER A 14 -5.18 14.46 -4.38
N THR A 15 -6.07 15.22 -5.03
CA THR A 15 -7.46 15.39 -4.55
C THR A 15 -8.17 14.03 -4.44
N ARG A 16 -7.89 13.11 -5.38
CA ARG A 16 -8.43 11.74 -5.35
C ARG A 16 -8.00 10.98 -4.11
N ASP A 17 -6.72 11.02 -3.73
CA ASP A 17 -6.23 10.29 -2.57
C ASP A 17 -6.84 10.83 -1.27
N LEU A 18 -6.98 12.16 -1.18
CA LEU A 18 -7.66 12.80 -0.07
C LEU A 18 -9.14 12.38 0.01
N ASP A 19 -9.87 12.41 -1.10
CA ASP A 19 -11.27 11.99 -1.15
C ASP A 19 -11.45 10.53 -0.73
N LEU A 20 -10.58 9.63 -1.20
CA LEU A 20 -10.57 8.23 -0.78
C LEU A 20 -10.37 8.10 0.73
N PHE A 21 -9.40 8.80 1.30
CA PHE A 21 -9.14 8.77 2.74
C PHE A 21 -10.32 9.34 3.55
N LEU A 22 -10.89 10.47 3.11
CA LEU A 22 -12.07 11.07 3.75
C LEU A 22 -13.30 10.17 3.67
N SER A 23 -13.46 9.37 2.61
CA SER A 23 -14.55 8.39 2.50
C SER A 23 -14.51 7.31 3.58
N ILE A 24 -13.32 7.01 4.13
CA ILE A 24 -13.16 6.08 5.25
C ILE A 24 -13.55 6.73 6.58
N LEU A 25 -13.19 8.01 6.76
CA LEU A 25 -13.50 8.76 7.98
C LEU A 25 -14.97 9.19 8.07
N TYR A 26 -15.58 9.49 6.92
CA TYR A 26 -16.93 10.00 6.79
C TYR A 26 -17.75 9.14 5.82
N PRO A 27 -17.98 7.85 6.14
CA PRO A 27 -18.74 6.97 5.27
C PRO A 27 -20.22 7.38 5.26
N LEU A 28 -20.82 7.36 4.07
CA LEU A 28 -22.28 7.51 3.91
C LEU A 28 -23.04 6.35 4.58
N SER A 29 -22.44 5.16 4.57
CA SER A 29 -22.96 3.94 5.20
C SER A 29 -21.82 3.19 5.87
N PHE A 30 -21.89 2.98 7.18
CA PHE A 30 -20.85 2.28 7.93
C PHE A 30 -20.65 0.85 7.41
N GLY A 31 -19.38 0.48 7.15
CA GLY A 31 -19.00 -0.85 6.69
C GLY A 31 -19.11 -1.08 5.18
N LEU A 32 -19.65 -0.13 4.41
CA LEU A 32 -19.62 -0.16 2.95
C LEU A 32 -18.58 0.84 2.44
N TYR A 33 -17.49 0.32 1.90
CA TYR A 33 -16.46 1.13 1.26
C TYR A 33 -16.63 1.06 -0.25
N SER A 34 -16.64 2.22 -0.92
CA SER A 34 -16.54 2.28 -2.39
C SER A 34 -15.13 1.93 -2.90
N VAL A 35 -14.20 1.72 -1.97
CA VAL A 35 -12.80 1.39 -2.18
C VAL A 35 -12.66 -0.12 -2.38
N SER A 36 -12.10 -0.54 -3.50
CA SER A 36 -12.04 -1.96 -3.85
C SER A 36 -10.72 -2.41 -4.45
N THR A 37 -9.88 -1.46 -4.89
CA THR A 37 -8.64 -1.79 -5.60
C THR A 37 -7.40 -1.66 -4.71
N VAL A 38 -6.33 -2.35 -5.11
CA VAL A 38 -5.01 -2.25 -4.46
C VAL A 38 -4.49 -0.81 -4.49
N ASP A 39 -4.68 -0.10 -5.61
CA ASP A 39 -4.28 1.30 -5.76
C ASP A 39 -4.96 2.19 -4.72
N GLU A 40 -6.29 2.11 -4.61
CA GLU A 40 -7.04 2.96 -3.69
C GLU A 40 -6.71 2.67 -2.22
N TRP A 41 -6.63 1.40 -1.82
CA TRP A 41 -6.24 1.05 -0.46
C TRP A 41 -4.77 1.40 -0.16
N SER A 42 -3.88 1.38 -1.17
CA SER A 42 -2.50 1.83 -1.01
C SER A 42 -2.41 3.35 -0.80
N SER A 43 -3.25 4.14 -1.48
CA SER A 43 -3.38 5.58 -1.24
C SER A 43 -3.90 5.88 0.16
N ILE A 44 -4.91 5.15 0.63
CA ILE A 44 -5.44 5.29 1.99
C ILE A 44 -4.38 4.93 3.02
N LEU A 45 -3.65 3.82 2.81
CA LEU A 45 -2.54 3.41 3.68
C LEU A 45 -1.46 4.48 3.73
N HIS A 46 -1.09 5.07 2.58
CA HIS A 46 -0.11 6.14 2.49
C HIS A 46 -0.48 7.34 3.38
N LEU A 47 -1.71 7.82 3.26
CA LEU A 47 -2.18 8.98 4.01
C LEU A 47 -2.38 8.66 5.50
N ALA A 48 -2.88 7.45 5.81
CA ALA A 48 -3.03 7.00 7.19
C ALA A 48 -1.68 6.95 7.92
N ASP A 49 -0.64 6.44 7.26
CA ASP A 49 0.72 6.39 7.80
C ASP A 49 1.32 7.80 7.94
N LYS A 50 1.23 8.63 6.88
CA LYS A 50 1.73 10.01 6.85
C LYS A 50 1.13 10.89 7.95
N TRP A 51 -0.12 10.65 8.33
CA TRP A 51 -0.83 11.42 9.36
C TRP A 51 -1.02 10.67 10.69
N SER A 52 -0.42 9.49 10.84
CA SER A 52 -0.47 8.67 12.06
C SER A 52 -1.89 8.26 12.50
N PHE A 53 -2.78 7.97 11.53
CA PHE A 53 -4.11 7.40 11.78
C PHE A 53 -4.02 5.87 11.90
N GLU A 54 -3.61 5.38 13.07
CA GLU A 54 -3.35 3.95 13.30
C GLU A 54 -4.54 3.04 12.99
N SER A 55 -5.77 3.43 13.36
CA SER A 55 -6.96 2.62 13.09
C SER A 55 -7.25 2.49 11.58
N VAL A 56 -7.04 3.57 10.82
CA VAL A 56 -7.24 3.57 9.36
C VAL A 56 -6.11 2.80 8.68
N ARG A 57 -4.88 2.93 9.19
CA ARG A 57 -3.71 2.15 8.75
C ARG A 57 -3.98 0.65 8.91
N ALA A 58 -4.44 0.21 10.08
CA ALA A 58 -4.79 -1.19 10.33
C ALA A 58 -5.93 -1.69 9.44
N LEU A 59 -6.95 -0.86 9.19
CA LEU A 59 -8.02 -1.18 8.25
C LEU A 59 -7.49 -1.38 6.82
N ALA A 60 -6.67 -0.45 6.32
CA ALA A 60 -6.11 -0.53 4.98
C ALA A 60 -5.22 -1.78 4.79
N ILE A 61 -4.40 -2.12 5.80
CA ILE A 61 -3.64 -3.37 5.84
C ILE A 61 -4.58 -4.57 5.74
N THR A 62 -5.63 -4.62 6.56
CA THR A 62 -6.60 -5.73 6.56
C THR A 62 -7.26 -5.91 5.20
N GLN A 63 -7.61 -4.80 4.53
CA GLN A 63 -8.28 -4.82 3.22
C GLN A 63 -7.33 -5.13 2.07
N LEU A 64 -6.06 -4.74 2.15
CA LEU A 64 -5.02 -5.08 1.17
C LEU A 64 -4.61 -6.54 1.24
N ALA A 65 -4.58 -7.14 2.42
CA ALA A 65 -4.08 -8.52 2.62
C ALA A 65 -4.70 -9.57 1.66
N PRO A 66 -6.02 -9.59 1.39
CA PRO A 66 -6.60 -10.56 0.46
C PRO A 66 -6.44 -10.23 -1.03
N ILE A 67 -6.24 -8.96 -1.40
CA ILE A 67 -6.27 -8.51 -2.81
C ILE A 67 -4.91 -8.15 -3.39
N ALA A 68 -3.92 -7.84 -2.54
CA ALA A 68 -2.59 -7.44 -2.96
C ALA A 68 -1.78 -8.63 -3.51
N SER A 69 -1.12 -8.43 -4.65
CA SER A 69 -0.21 -9.44 -5.19
C SER A 69 1.01 -9.64 -4.28
N PRO A 70 1.76 -10.75 -4.42
CA PRO A 70 3.01 -10.94 -3.67
C PRO A 70 3.99 -9.78 -3.85
N ILE A 71 4.07 -9.19 -5.05
CA ILE A 71 4.94 -8.04 -5.33
C ILE A 71 4.44 -6.80 -4.58
N ASP A 72 3.13 -6.52 -4.62
CA ASP A 72 2.54 -5.40 -3.88
C ASP A 72 2.79 -5.55 -2.38
N LYS A 73 2.62 -6.77 -1.84
CA LYS A 73 2.86 -7.09 -0.44
C LYS A 73 4.31 -6.86 -0.02
N ILE A 74 5.29 -7.18 -0.87
CA ILE A 74 6.70 -6.88 -0.60
C ILE A 74 6.93 -5.37 -0.59
N VAL A 75 6.47 -4.66 -1.62
CA VAL A 75 6.69 -3.21 -1.78
C VAL A 75 6.02 -2.42 -0.65
N LEU A 76 4.72 -2.66 -0.41
CA LEU A 76 3.95 -1.99 0.63
C LEU A 76 4.41 -2.41 2.02
N GLY A 77 4.70 -3.70 2.22
CA GLY A 77 5.15 -4.23 3.50
C GLY A 77 6.48 -3.64 3.93
N ARG A 78 7.40 -3.39 3.00
CA ARG A 78 8.65 -2.68 3.30
C ARG A 78 8.44 -1.21 3.56
N ARG A 79 7.69 -0.54 2.67
CA ARG A 79 7.46 0.91 2.76
C ARG A 79 6.79 1.30 4.07
N TYR A 80 5.82 0.51 4.54
CA TYR A 80 5.00 0.81 5.70
C TYR A 80 5.26 -0.11 6.91
N GLY A 81 6.28 -0.97 6.87
CA GLY A 81 6.66 -1.82 8.00
C GLY A 81 5.70 -2.97 8.32
N VAL A 82 4.99 -3.53 7.33
CA VAL A 82 4.09 -4.68 7.47
C VAL A 82 4.86 -5.99 7.30
N ASN A 83 5.67 -6.34 8.31
CA ASN A 83 6.61 -7.47 8.24
C ASN A 83 5.94 -8.84 8.05
N GLU A 84 4.71 -9.00 8.54
CA GLU A 84 3.92 -10.23 8.43
C GLU A 84 3.64 -10.65 6.97
N TRP A 85 3.65 -9.71 6.02
CA TRP A 85 3.45 -10.02 4.61
C TRP A 85 4.71 -10.51 3.92
N LEU A 86 5.89 -10.09 4.40
CA LEU A 86 7.14 -10.22 3.67
C LEU A 86 7.53 -11.68 3.47
N SER A 87 7.53 -12.48 4.54
CA SER A 87 7.95 -13.88 4.49
C SER A 87 7.10 -14.71 3.52
N GLY A 88 5.77 -14.61 3.63
CA GLY A 88 4.84 -15.29 2.75
C GLY A 88 4.93 -14.82 1.30
N ALA A 89 5.11 -13.51 1.08
CA ALA A 89 5.22 -12.95 -0.25
C ALA A 89 6.53 -13.33 -0.94
N TYR A 90 7.68 -13.31 -0.26
CA TYR A 90 8.94 -13.81 -0.82
C TYR A 90 8.84 -15.29 -1.20
N GLY A 91 8.24 -16.11 -0.33
CA GLY A 91 8.01 -17.52 -0.61
C GLY A 91 7.16 -17.73 -1.87
N ALA A 92 6.04 -17.01 -1.99
CA ALA A 92 5.17 -17.07 -3.15
C ALA A 92 5.88 -16.66 -4.45
N VAL A 93 6.69 -15.60 -4.41
CA VAL A 93 7.48 -15.17 -5.56
C VAL A 93 8.55 -16.21 -5.91
N CYS A 94 9.22 -16.82 -4.94
CA CYS A 94 10.25 -17.83 -5.22
C CYS A 94 9.68 -19.09 -5.91
N VAL A 95 8.49 -19.55 -5.51
CA VAL A 95 7.87 -20.76 -6.05
C VAL A 95 7.24 -20.54 -7.45
N GLN A 96 6.99 -19.29 -7.85
CA GLN A 96 6.36 -18.98 -9.13
C GLN A 96 7.28 -19.36 -10.31
N PRO A 97 6.83 -20.24 -11.24
CA PRO A 97 7.67 -20.71 -12.34
C PRO A 97 7.96 -19.63 -13.39
N ALA A 98 7.14 -18.57 -13.44
CA ALA A 98 7.36 -17.44 -14.32
C ALA A 98 8.51 -16.55 -13.81
N ALA A 99 9.34 -16.08 -14.74
CA ALA A 99 10.32 -15.03 -14.46
C ALA A 99 9.61 -13.73 -14.05
N LEU A 100 10.24 -12.96 -13.17
CA LEU A 100 9.79 -11.61 -12.86
C LEU A 100 9.80 -10.76 -14.14
N THR A 101 8.73 -10.00 -14.34
CA THR A 101 8.68 -8.99 -15.39
C THR A 101 9.61 -7.83 -15.05
N LEU A 102 10.01 -7.05 -16.06
CA LEU A 102 10.83 -5.85 -15.84
C LEU A 102 10.15 -4.82 -14.94
N ASP A 103 8.81 -4.73 -14.99
CA ASP A 103 8.05 -3.83 -14.14
C ASP A 103 8.12 -4.27 -12.67
N GLU A 104 7.84 -5.55 -12.40
CA GLU A 104 7.95 -6.11 -11.04
C GLU A 104 9.37 -5.97 -10.49
N GLY A 105 10.39 -6.22 -11.32
CA GLY A 105 11.78 -6.06 -10.93
C GLY A 105 12.13 -4.61 -10.56
N ARG A 106 11.60 -3.62 -11.30
CA ARG A 106 11.76 -2.20 -10.96
C ARG A 106 11.08 -1.83 -9.65
N ARG A 107 9.90 -2.41 -9.38
CA ARG A 107 9.13 -2.15 -8.16
C ARG A 107 9.77 -2.78 -6.92
N LEU A 108 10.34 -3.98 -7.04
CA LEU A 108 11.06 -4.68 -5.97
C LEU A 108 12.41 -4.02 -5.63
N GLY A 109 13.07 -3.44 -6.62
CA GLY A 109 14.43 -2.93 -6.49
C GLY A 109 15.48 -4.04 -6.66
N VAL A 110 16.72 -3.62 -6.92
CA VAL A 110 17.81 -4.51 -7.37
C VAL A 110 18.15 -5.58 -6.32
N ASP A 111 18.22 -5.22 -5.04
CA ASP A 111 18.55 -6.16 -3.97
C ASP A 111 17.56 -7.33 -3.84
N ASP A 112 16.27 -7.06 -4.03
CA ASP A 112 15.23 -8.08 -3.95
C ASP A 112 15.24 -9.01 -5.13
N VAL A 113 15.42 -8.46 -6.33
CA VAL A 113 15.54 -9.26 -7.54
C VAL A 113 16.73 -10.20 -7.42
N ILE A 114 17.88 -9.73 -6.92
CA ILE A 114 19.06 -10.57 -6.69
C ILE A 114 18.76 -11.66 -5.66
N ARG A 115 18.16 -11.31 -4.52
CA ARG A 115 17.86 -12.27 -3.45
C ARG A 115 16.86 -13.33 -3.90
N ILE A 116 15.81 -12.94 -4.61
CA ILE A 116 14.80 -13.86 -5.16
C ILE A 116 15.45 -14.79 -6.20
N TYR A 117 16.30 -14.25 -7.07
CA TYR A 117 16.99 -15.05 -8.08
C TYR A 117 17.96 -16.07 -7.46
N ALA A 118 18.68 -15.67 -6.40
CA ALA A 118 19.58 -16.57 -5.67
C ALA A 118 18.86 -17.74 -4.99
N ILE A 119 17.60 -17.57 -4.55
CA ILE A 119 16.80 -18.62 -3.92
C ILE A 119 16.20 -19.59 -4.95
N ARG A 120 15.96 -19.16 -6.18
CA ARG A 120 15.39 -19.98 -7.26
C ARG A 120 16.39 -20.96 -7.90
N GLN A 121 17.68 -20.89 -7.55
CA GLN A 121 18.75 -21.79 -7.98
C GLN A 121 18.84 -23.01 -7.05
#